data_AF-A0AA40C7X0-F1
#
_entry.id   AF-A0AA40C7X0-F1
#
_cell.length_a   1.000
_cell.length_b   1.000
_cell.length_c   1.000
_cell.angle_alpha   90.00
_cell.angle_beta   90.00
_cell.angle_gamma   90.00
#
_symmetry.space_group_name_H-M   'P 1'
#
loop_
_entity.id
_entity.type
_entity.pdbx_description
1 polymer ?
#
loop_
_entity_poly.entity_id
_entity_poly.type
_entity_poly.pdbx_seq_one_letter_code
_entity_poly.pdbx_strand_id
1 'polypeptide(L)'
;MMNRLTASSRLSLRASPTAILRTILPRRTYASQNPQQPPPSSRRSVTPFNDDGRVPWSHLSATEKNWPRRPTNLQLRPRPPYLFYQEVISPDSKTAYFNRAVDRIKKDARCVELLGDGRKITAYGEETFNKWRRARPIASTVTKDGRGNEHLRVHFNVAGPKGTGVVQMHLVRRAGEADFEYKYFFVDVKGQSRIYLENADASSAGTGDKAKGFRLFGVKWS
;
A
#
# COMPACT_ATOMS: atom_id res chain seq x y z
N MET A 1 34.95 46.12 48.49
CA MET A 1 35.47 46.46 47.15
C MET A 1 34.30 46.40 46.18
N MET A 2 33.67 47.53 45.86
CA MET A 2 33.95 48.39 44.67
C MET A 2 33.76 47.66 43.33
N ASN A 3 33.15 48.18 42.27
CA ASN A 3 32.11 49.18 42.01
C ASN A 3 31.90 49.15 40.47
N ARG A 4 30.82 49.80 39.97
CA ARG A 4 30.57 50.31 38.58
C ARG A 4 29.96 49.31 37.59
N LEU A 5 28.72 49.46 37.07
CA LEU A 5 28.00 50.56 36.36
C LEU A 5 28.73 51.12 35.15
N THR A 6 28.13 50.94 33.96
CA THR A 6 27.75 51.91 32.89
C THR A 6 27.52 51.13 31.57
N ALA A 7 26.79 51.58 30.55
CA ALA A 7 25.63 52.44 30.33
C ALA A 7 25.38 52.44 28.80
N SER A 8 24.11 52.54 28.37
CA SER A 8 23.61 53.17 27.13
C SER A 8 24.16 52.70 25.75
N SER A 9 23.35 52.52 24.70
CA SER A 9 22.65 53.63 24.03
C SER A 9 21.69 53.11 22.94
N ARG A 10 20.61 53.86 22.73
CA ARG A 10 19.50 53.64 21.81
C ARG A 10 19.86 54.01 20.36
N LEU A 11 19.10 53.49 19.39
CA LEU A 11 18.64 54.29 18.25
C LEU A 11 17.34 53.72 17.66
N SER A 12 16.28 54.50 17.79
CA SER A 12 15.00 54.34 17.10
C SER A 12 15.16 54.60 15.61
N LEU A 13 14.44 53.85 14.77
CA LEU A 13 14.02 54.33 13.46
C LEU A 13 12.51 54.13 13.30
N ARG A 14 11.87 55.27 13.10
CA ARG A 14 10.44 55.56 12.96
C ARG A 14 10.06 55.34 11.51
N ALA A 15 9.00 54.58 11.23
CA ALA A 15 8.42 54.49 9.90
C ALA A 15 6.89 54.49 9.99
N SER A 16 6.27 55.57 9.50
CA SER A 16 4.85 55.72 9.17
C SER A 16 4.70 57.10 8.51
N PRO A 17 3.68 57.40 7.68
CA PRO A 17 2.77 56.53 6.92
C PRO A 17 2.67 56.96 5.43
N THR A 18 2.08 56.14 4.55
CA THR A 18 1.54 56.65 3.27
C THR A 18 0.09 56.22 3.14
N ALA A 19 -0.79 57.21 3.26
CA ALA A 19 -2.22 57.10 3.02
C ALA A 19 -2.47 56.98 1.50
N ILE A 20 -3.18 55.94 1.08
CA ILE A 20 -3.68 55.80 -0.29
C ILE A 20 -5.16 56.20 -0.27
N LEU A 21 -5.45 57.32 -0.91
CA LEU A 21 -6.79 57.89 -1.09
C LEU A 21 -7.65 56.97 -1.96
N ARG A 22 -8.82 56.59 -1.44
CA ARG A 22 -9.90 55.94 -2.19
C ARG A 22 -10.63 56.98 -3.04
N THR A 23 -10.56 56.86 -4.36
CA THR A 23 -11.42 57.61 -5.28
C THR A 23 -12.71 56.83 -5.55
N ILE A 24 -13.84 57.50 -5.32
CA ILE A 24 -15.20 57.00 -5.54
C ILE A 24 -15.67 57.50 -6.92
N LEU A 25 -16.36 56.61 -7.64
CA LEU A 25 -16.80 56.63 -9.05
C LEU A 25 -17.64 57.86 -9.48
N PRO A 26 -17.84 58.03 -10.80
CA PRO A 26 -19.20 57.75 -11.29
C PRO A 26 -19.25 56.61 -12.32
N ARG A 27 -20.14 55.66 -12.03
CA ARG A 27 -20.50 54.53 -12.87
C ARG A 27 -21.46 55.07 -13.95
N ARG A 28 -21.05 55.06 -15.23
CA ARG A 28 -21.98 55.33 -16.34
C ARG A 28 -23.04 54.22 -16.36
N THR A 29 -24.30 54.61 -16.18
CA THR A 29 -25.47 53.77 -16.45
C THR A 29 -25.62 53.62 -17.95
N TYR A 30 -25.24 52.46 -18.49
CA TYR A 30 -25.69 52.06 -19.82
C TYR A 30 -27.06 51.42 -19.66
N ALA A 31 -28.08 52.08 -20.19
CA ALA A 31 -29.39 51.49 -20.42
C ALA A 31 -29.24 50.34 -21.43
N SER A 32 -29.47 49.10 -21.01
CA SER A 32 -29.59 47.99 -21.95
C SER A 32 -30.92 48.14 -22.70
N GLN A 33 -30.84 48.40 -24.00
CA GLN A 33 -31.95 48.13 -24.90
C GLN A 33 -32.23 46.63 -24.81
N ASN A 34 -33.49 46.27 -24.51
CA ASN A 34 -33.95 44.90 -24.45
C ASN A 34 -34.47 44.54 -25.86
N PRO A 35 -33.72 43.84 -26.73
CA PRO A 35 -34.32 43.27 -27.91
C PRO A 35 -35.22 42.12 -27.45
N GLN A 36 -36.50 42.21 -27.80
CA GLN A 36 -37.52 41.18 -27.65
C GLN A 36 -36.92 39.78 -27.88
N GLN A 37 -36.81 38.96 -26.83
CA GLN A 37 -36.51 37.54 -26.99
C GLN A 37 -37.82 36.79 -27.31
N PRO A 38 -37.83 35.87 -28.30
CA PRO A 38 -38.97 35.00 -28.56
C PRO A 38 -39.27 34.11 -27.33
N PRO A 39 -40.51 33.59 -27.17
CA PRO A 39 -40.94 32.89 -25.96
C PRO A 39 -40.05 31.69 -25.64
N PRO A 40 -39.83 31.37 -24.35
CA PRO A 40 -38.87 30.35 -23.96
C PRO A 40 -39.34 28.97 -24.42
N SER A 41 -38.63 28.41 -25.41
CA SER A 41 -38.72 26.99 -25.72
C SER A 41 -38.41 26.20 -24.44
N SER A 42 -39.25 25.21 -24.11
CA SER A 42 -39.02 24.23 -23.05
C SER A 42 -37.53 23.83 -22.99
N ARG A 43 -36.85 24.27 -21.93
CA ARG A 43 -35.43 24.04 -21.76
C ARG A 43 -35.20 22.57 -21.44
N ARG A 44 -34.33 21.91 -22.20
CA ARG A 44 -33.92 20.51 -21.94
C ARG A 44 -33.20 20.41 -20.59
N SER A 45 -33.50 19.38 -19.82
CA SER A 45 -32.80 19.08 -18.57
C SER A 45 -31.32 18.79 -18.86
N VAL A 46 -30.44 19.34 -18.02
CA VAL A 46 -29.00 19.21 -18.18
C VAL A 46 -28.58 17.87 -17.60
N THR A 47 -27.97 17.03 -18.45
CA THR A 47 -27.43 15.73 -18.04
C THR A 47 -25.91 15.73 -18.23
N PRO A 48 -25.16 14.83 -17.56
CA PRO A 48 -23.71 14.77 -17.66
C PRO A 48 -23.16 14.58 -19.07
N PHE A 49 -24.00 14.07 -19.99
CA PHE A 49 -23.65 13.83 -21.38
C PHE A 49 -24.06 14.97 -22.32
N ASN A 50 -24.81 15.94 -21.81
CA ASN A 50 -25.42 17.03 -22.59
C ASN A 50 -25.15 18.42 -21.97
N ASP A 51 -24.16 18.53 -21.07
CA ASP A 51 -23.80 19.79 -20.41
C ASP A 51 -22.65 20.48 -21.16
N ASP A 52 -22.99 21.56 -21.88
CA ASP A 52 -22.02 22.41 -22.58
C ASP A 52 -21.42 23.50 -21.68
N GLY A 53 -21.79 23.57 -20.39
CA GLY A 53 -21.26 24.54 -19.42
C GLY A 53 -21.69 26.00 -19.65
N ARG A 54 -22.52 26.27 -20.66
CA ARG A 54 -23.04 27.62 -21.00
C ARG A 54 -24.22 28.06 -20.13
N VAL A 55 -24.71 27.16 -19.29
CA VAL A 55 -25.92 27.37 -18.49
C VAL A 55 -25.56 28.07 -17.19
N PRO A 56 -26.16 29.25 -16.89
CA PRO A 56 -25.93 29.89 -15.61
C PRO A 56 -26.55 29.08 -14.46
N TRP A 57 -25.82 28.98 -13.35
CA TRP A 57 -26.20 28.20 -12.16
C TRP A 57 -27.60 28.55 -11.61
N SER A 58 -28.03 29.79 -11.75
CA SER A 58 -29.37 30.26 -11.32
C SER A 58 -30.51 29.52 -12.02
N HIS A 59 -30.29 29.04 -13.25
CA HIS A 59 -31.31 28.38 -14.07
C HIS A 59 -31.29 26.84 -13.97
N LEU A 60 -30.42 26.27 -13.14
CA LEU A 60 -30.42 24.84 -12.85
C LEU A 60 -31.45 24.52 -11.77
N SER A 61 -32.19 23.43 -11.97
CA SER A 61 -33.09 22.90 -10.97
C SER A 61 -32.32 22.39 -9.74
N ALA A 62 -32.98 22.25 -8.59
CA ALA A 62 -32.34 21.75 -7.37
C ALA A 62 -31.76 20.33 -7.57
N THR A 63 -32.39 19.52 -8.41
CA THR A 63 -31.95 18.17 -8.77
C THR A 63 -30.68 18.20 -9.65
N GLU A 64 -30.57 19.16 -10.56
CA GLU A 64 -29.38 19.36 -11.41
C GLU A 64 -28.20 19.97 -10.63
N LYS A 65 -28.48 20.75 -9.58
CA LYS A 65 -27.46 21.40 -8.73
C LYS A 65 -26.73 20.44 -7.79
N ASN A 66 -27.37 19.34 -7.37
CA ASN A 66 -26.80 18.37 -6.42
C ASN A 66 -25.96 17.27 -7.09
N TRP A 67 -25.63 17.42 -8.37
CA TRP A 67 -24.79 16.47 -9.07
C TRP A 67 -23.31 16.66 -8.71
N PRO A 68 -22.58 15.60 -8.32
CA PRO A 68 -21.14 15.68 -8.10
C PRO A 68 -20.41 16.02 -9.41
N ARG A 69 -19.83 17.23 -9.48
CA ARG A 69 -18.87 17.59 -10.53
C ARG A 69 -17.80 16.52 -10.63
N ARG A 70 -17.78 15.77 -11.74
CA ARG A 70 -16.64 14.90 -12.06
C ARG A 70 -15.41 15.78 -12.26
N PRO A 71 -14.25 15.46 -11.67
CA PRO A 71 -13.01 16.14 -12.01
C PRO A 71 -12.71 15.85 -13.49
N THR A 72 -12.76 16.87 -14.34
CA THR A 72 -12.62 16.78 -15.79
C THR A 72 -11.18 16.52 -16.25
N ASN A 73 -10.23 16.36 -15.33
CA ASN A 73 -8.80 16.26 -15.62
C ASN A 73 -8.08 15.08 -14.93
N LEU A 74 -8.79 14.03 -14.55
CA LEU A 74 -8.13 12.78 -14.15
C LEU A 74 -7.64 12.04 -15.43
N GLN A 75 -6.55 12.53 -16.02
CA GLN A 75 -5.83 11.78 -17.05
C GLN A 75 -5.16 10.57 -16.40
N LEU A 76 -5.89 9.46 -16.35
CA LEU A 76 -5.32 8.15 -16.07
C LEU A 76 -4.37 7.82 -17.22
N ARG A 77 -3.07 8.03 -17.03
CA ARG A 77 -2.07 7.54 -17.98
C ARG A 77 -2.16 6.02 -17.99
N PRO A 78 -2.46 5.37 -19.14
CA PRO A 78 -2.46 3.93 -19.21
C PRO A 78 -1.06 3.43 -18.84
N ARG A 79 -0.98 2.56 -17.84
CA ARG A 79 0.29 1.96 -17.42
C ARG A 79 0.63 0.84 -18.43
N PRO A 80 1.90 0.70 -18.84
CA PRO A 80 2.28 -0.38 -19.73
C PRO A 80 1.91 -1.76 -19.16
N PRO A 81 1.38 -2.68 -19.97
CA PRO A 81 0.90 -3.99 -19.51
C PRO A 81 2.01 -4.84 -18.87
N TYR A 82 3.27 -4.63 -19.22
CA TYR A 82 4.40 -5.36 -18.63
C TYR A 82 4.55 -5.12 -17.12
N LEU A 83 4.23 -3.91 -16.63
CA LEU A 83 4.30 -3.61 -15.19
C LEU A 83 3.22 -4.37 -14.42
N PHE A 84 2.03 -4.52 -15.00
CA PHE A 84 0.97 -5.34 -14.42
C PHE A 84 1.36 -6.81 -14.40
N TYR A 85 1.94 -7.30 -15.49
CA TYR A 85 2.42 -8.68 -15.56
C TYR A 85 3.48 -8.96 -14.49
N GLN A 86 4.50 -8.12 -14.37
CA GLN A 86 5.58 -8.29 -13.39
C GLN A 86 5.06 -8.30 -11.93
N GLU A 87 4.11 -7.42 -11.61
CA GLU A 87 3.61 -7.26 -10.23
C GLU A 87 2.56 -8.31 -9.83
N VAL A 88 1.69 -8.74 -10.75
CA VAL A 88 0.48 -9.53 -10.40
C VAL A 88 0.48 -10.92 -11.01
N ILE A 89 0.89 -11.07 -12.27
CA ILE A 89 0.73 -12.33 -13.01
C ILE A 89 2.00 -13.18 -12.95
N SER A 90 3.17 -12.54 -12.84
CA SER A 90 4.44 -13.23 -12.95
C SER A 90 4.54 -14.35 -11.89
N PRO A 91 5.09 -15.52 -12.24
CA PRO A 91 5.32 -16.61 -11.29
C PRO A 91 6.25 -16.22 -10.14
N ASP A 92 7.03 -15.16 -10.33
CA ASP A 92 7.98 -14.57 -9.39
C ASP A 92 7.37 -13.42 -8.56
N SER A 93 6.07 -13.13 -8.75
CA SER A 93 5.41 -12.07 -7.99
C SER A 93 5.18 -12.46 -6.53
N LYS A 94 5.17 -11.45 -5.65
CA LYS A 94 4.86 -11.61 -4.21
C LYS A 94 3.51 -12.29 -3.99
N THR A 95 2.52 -11.96 -4.83
CA THR A 95 1.17 -12.53 -4.78
C THR A 95 1.18 -14.01 -5.21
N ALA A 96 1.99 -14.39 -6.21
CA ALA A 96 2.14 -15.79 -6.59
C ALA A 96 2.72 -16.64 -5.45
N TYR A 97 3.76 -16.16 -4.76
CA TYR A 97 4.32 -16.84 -3.59
C TYR A 97 3.33 -16.95 -2.43
N PHE A 98 2.55 -15.90 -2.19
CA PHE A 98 1.47 -15.94 -1.20
C PHE A 98 0.43 -17.02 -1.53
N ASN A 99 -0.08 -17.06 -2.77
CA ASN A 99 -1.08 -18.06 -3.18
C ASN A 99 -0.54 -19.49 -3.06
N ARG A 100 0.68 -19.73 -3.54
CA ARG A 100 1.36 -21.03 -3.43
C ARG A 100 1.50 -21.48 -1.97
N ALA A 101 1.87 -20.56 -1.08
CA ALA A 101 2.00 -20.85 0.33
C ALA A 101 0.66 -21.17 0.99
N VAL A 102 -0.41 -20.43 0.66
CA VAL A 102 -1.76 -20.71 1.14
C VAL A 102 -2.22 -22.09 0.69
N ASP A 103 -1.99 -22.44 -0.58
CA ASP A 103 -2.32 -23.77 -1.12
C ASP A 103 -1.54 -24.87 -0.41
N ARG A 104 -0.27 -24.61 -0.07
CA ARG A 104 0.56 -25.57 0.67
C ARG A 104 0.05 -25.79 2.10
N ILE A 105 -0.34 -24.72 2.79
CA ILE A 105 -0.93 -24.81 4.15
C ILE A 105 -2.25 -25.60 4.11
N LYS A 106 -3.08 -25.39 3.10
CA LYS A 106 -4.35 -26.11 2.93
C LYS A 106 -4.16 -27.61 2.64
N LYS A 107 -3.02 -27.99 2.07
CA LYS A 107 -2.67 -29.39 1.75
C LYS A 107 -1.99 -30.13 2.91
N ASP A 108 -1.32 -29.42 3.82
CA ASP A 108 -0.64 -30.04 4.97
C ASP A 108 -1.65 -30.49 6.03
N ALA A 109 -1.67 -31.79 6.31
CA ALA A 109 -2.55 -32.39 7.32
C ALA A 109 -2.37 -31.78 8.71
N ARG A 110 -1.14 -31.41 9.09
CA ARG A 110 -0.82 -30.83 10.40
C ARG A 110 -1.48 -29.46 10.56
N CYS A 111 -1.49 -28.66 9.50
CA CYS A 111 -2.15 -27.36 9.49
C CYS A 111 -3.68 -27.50 9.49
N VAL A 112 -4.22 -28.46 8.75
CA VAL A 112 -5.67 -28.75 8.69
C VAL A 112 -6.19 -29.24 10.03
N GLU A 113 -5.42 -30.04 10.77
CA GLU A 113 -5.80 -30.50 12.10
C GLU A 113 -6.01 -29.33 13.08
N LEU A 114 -5.07 -28.38 13.07
CA LEU A 114 -5.07 -27.21 13.96
C LEU A 114 -6.02 -26.09 13.53
N LEU A 115 -6.08 -25.76 12.25
CA LEU A 115 -6.88 -24.64 11.73
C LEU A 115 -8.31 -25.06 11.37
N GLY A 116 -8.54 -26.35 11.10
CA GLY A 116 -9.79 -26.91 10.63
C GLY A 116 -9.78 -27.25 9.13
N ASP A 117 -10.95 -27.54 8.58
CA ASP A 117 -11.12 -27.94 7.18
C ASP A 117 -10.43 -26.96 6.21
N GLY A 118 -9.53 -27.49 5.36
CA GLY A 118 -8.71 -26.72 4.41
C GLY A 118 -9.51 -25.82 3.48
N ARG A 119 -10.77 -26.18 3.17
CA ARG A 119 -11.67 -25.36 2.34
C ARG A 119 -12.13 -24.08 3.04
N LYS A 120 -12.22 -24.10 4.37
CA LYS A 120 -12.66 -22.97 5.20
C LYS A 120 -11.48 -22.13 5.70
N ILE A 121 -10.24 -22.51 5.38
CA ILE A 121 -9.06 -21.74 5.72
C ILE A 121 -8.98 -20.51 4.81
N THR A 122 -9.00 -19.34 5.43
CA THR A 122 -8.84 -18.03 4.79
C THR A 122 -7.49 -17.43 5.17
N ALA A 123 -6.83 -16.80 4.20
CA ALA A 123 -5.56 -16.11 4.43
C ALA A 123 -5.73 -14.63 4.07
N TYR A 124 -5.16 -13.75 4.89
CA TYR A 124 -5.25 -12.31 4.70
C TYR A 124 -3.95 -11.64 5.16
N GLY A 125 -3.67 -10.47 4.61
CA GLY A 125 -2.48 -9.70 4.96
C GLY A 125 -2.51 -9.13 6.38
N GLU A 126 -1.68 -8.12 6.62
CA GLU A 126 -1.63 -7.47 7.92
C GLU A 126 -2.85 -6.59 8.17
N GLU A 127 -3.27 -6.55 9.44
CA GLU A 127 -4.28 -5.61 9.86
C GLU A 127 -3.72 -4.19 9.87
N THR A 128 -4.57 -3.27 9.46
CA THR A 128 -4.23 -1.86 9.34
C THR A 128 -4.89 -1.09 10.48
N PHE A 129 -4.18 -0.13 11.08
CA PHE A 129 -4.74 0.75 12.12
C PHE A 129 -5.74 1.79 11.60
N ASN A 130 -5.81 2.01 10.28
CA ASN A 130 -6.75 2.94 9.65
C ASN A 130 -8.13 2.29 9.43
N LYS A 131 -9.13 2.72 10.21
CA LYS A 131 -10.52 2.24 10.15
C LYS A 131 -11.18 2.40 8.76
N TRP A 132 -10.71 3.32 7.93
CA TRP A 132 -11.24 3.54 6.57
C TRP A 132 -10.66 2.59 5.52
N ARG A 133 -9.57 1.88 5.83
CA ARG A 133 -8.92 0.94 4.92
C ARG A 133 -9.31 -0.49 5.26
N ARG A 134 -10.26 -1.03 4.48
CA ARG A 134 -10.74 -2.42 4.59
C ARG A 134 -9.79 -3.45 3.97
N ALA A 135 -8.96 -3.02 3.01
CA ALA A 135 -7.99 -3.90 2.36
C ALA A 135 -6.84 -4.24 3.32
N ARG A 136 -6.51 -5.53 3.41
CA ARG A 136 -5.40 -6.07 4.22
C ARG A 136 -4.22 -6.42 3.29
N PRO A 137 -3.27 -5.49 3.06
CA PRO A 137 -2.15 -5.74 2.16
C PRO A 137 -1.22 -6.81 2.74
N ILE A 138 -0.63 -7.60 1.84
CA ILE A 138 0.36 -8.62 2.22
C ILE A 138 1.67 -7.92 2.58
N ALA A 139 2.16 -8.14 3.80
CA ALA A 139 3.44 -7.61 4.22
C ALA A 139 4.56 -8.40 3.54
N SER A 140 5.24 -7.74 2.60
CA SER A 140 6.35 -8.33 1.87
C SER A 140 7.51 -7.35 1.82
N THR A 141 8.71 -7.85 2.12
CA THR A 141 9.94 -7.08 2.03
C THR A 141 10.92 -7.81 1.13
N VAL A 142 11.50 -7.08 0.19
CA VAL A 142 12.56 -7.58 -0.70
C VAL A 142 13.83 -6.84 -0.31
N THR A 143 14.85 -7.59 0.08
CA THR A 143 16.15 -7.03 0.48
C THR A 143 17.24 -7.72 -0.29
N LYS A 144 18.18 -6.95 -0.83
CA LYS A 144 19.36 -7.49 -1.50
C LYS A 144 20.53 -7.48 -0.53
N ASP A 145 21.16 -8.63 -0.37
CA ASP A 145 22.36 -8.81 0.45
C ASP A 145 23.62 -8.30 -0.28
N GLY A 146 24.69 -8.03 0.47
CA GLY A 146 25.98 -7.60 -0.07
C GLY A 146 26.61 -8.63 -1.01
N ARG A 147 26.26 -9.91 -0.86
CA ARG A 147 26.69 -11.00 -1.77
C ARG A 147 25.85 -11.08 -3.05
N GLY A 148 24.88 -10.18 -3.23
CA GLY A 148 23.99 -10.14 -4.39
C GLY A 148 22.77 -11.06 -4.31
N ASN A 149 22.61 -11.81 -3.22
CA ASN A 149 21.43 -12.65 -2.98
C ASN A 149 20.22 -11.80 -2.64
N GLU A 150 19.05 -12.18 -3.15
CA GLU A 150 17.81 -11.49 -2.86
C GLU A 150 16.98 -12.26 -1.84
N HIS A 151 16.49 -11.54 -0.84
CA HIS A 151 15.71 -12.06 0.26
C HIS A 151 14.29 -11.53 0.15
N LEU A 152 13.34 -12.43 -0.09
CA LEU A 152 11.91 -12.14 -0.05
C LEU A 152 11.35 -12.65 1.27
N ARG A 153 10.95 -11.74 2.16
CA ARG A 153 10.24 -12.09 3.40
C ARG A 153 8.77 -11.75 3.24
N VAL A 154 7.91 -12.73 3.46
CA VAL A 154 6.47 -12.55 3.38
C VAL A 154 5.85 -12.95 4.72
N HIS A 155 4.97 -12.09 5.21
CA HIS A 155 4.23 -12.27 6.44
C HIS A 155 2.74 -12.03 6.20
N PHE A 156 1.91 -12.96 6.68
CA PHE A 156 0.46 -12.86 6.60
C PHE A 156 -0.21 -13.70 7.68
N ASN A 157 -1.52 -13.50 7.83
CA ASN A 157 -2.33 -14.18 8.83
C ASN A 157 -3.25 -15.19 8.17
N VAL A 158 -3.56 -16.25 8.90
CA VAL A 158 -4.45 -17.32 8.47
C VAL A 158 -5.52 -17.53 9.53
N ALA A 159 -6.77 -17.68 9.11
CA ALA A 159 -7.89 -18.00 9.97
C ALA A 159 -8.64 -19.20 9.43
N GLY A 160 -8.90 -20.17 10.30
CA GLY A 160 -9.77 -21.29 10.04
C GLY A 160 -10.85 -21.42 11.13
N PRO A 161 -11.76 -22.40 11.00
CA PRO A 161 -12.84 -22.60 11.96
C PRO A 161 -12.37 -22.88 13.39
N LYS A 162 -11.21 -23.51 13.56
CA LYS A 162 -10.70 -23.92 14.88
C LYS A 162 -9.77 -22.89 15.51
N GLY A 163 -9.18 -22.00 14.71
CA GLY A 163 -8.16 -21.09 15.23
C GLY A 163 -7.61 -20.10 14.20
N THR A 164 -6.77 -19.21 14.72
CA THR A 164 -6.05 -18.22 13.93
C THR A 164 -4.55 -18.43 14.12
N GLY A 165 -3.79 -18.16 13.06
CA GLY A 165 -2.35 -18.29 13.06
C GLY A 165 -1.67 -17.21 12.24
N VAL A 166 -0.38 -17.09 12.46
CA VAL A 166 0.52 -16.18 11.78
C VAL A 166 1.49 -16.99 10.95
N VAL A 167 1.74 -16.55 9.73
CA VAL A 167 2.61 -17.24 8.78
C VAL A 167 3.77 -16.34 8.44
N GLN A 168 4.96 -16.92 8.52
CA GLN A 168 6.19 -16.27 8.09
C GLN A 168 6.95 -17.20 7.14
N MET A 169 7.34 -16.64 6.00
CA MET A 169 8.26 -17.29 5.09
C MET A 169 9.39 -16.35 4.70
N HIS A 170 10.55 -16.96 4.51
CA HIS A 170 11.72 -16.30 3.97
C HIS A 170 12.22 -17.12 2.81
N LEU A 171 12.16 -16.51 1.63
CA LEU A 171 12.73 -17.06 0.42
C LEU A 171 14.04 -16.34 0.07
N VAL A 172 14.93 -17.08 -0.55
CA VAL A 172 16.25 -16.59 -0.97
C VAL A 172 16.44 -16.96 -2.43
N ARG A 173 16.74 -15.96 -3.26
CA ARG A 173 17.19 -16.16 -4.63
C ARG A 173 18.69 -15.87 -4.67
N ARG A 174 19.47 -16.84 -5.12
CA ARG A 174 20.92 -16.68 -5.22
C ARG A 174 21.27 -15.82 -6.43
N ALA A 175 22.39 -15.11 -6.36
CA ALA A 175 22.88 -14.35 -7.51
C ALA A 175 23.15 -15.31 -8.69
N GLY A 176 22.42 -15.11 -9.81
CA GLY A 176 22.52 -15.96 -11.00
C GLY A 176 21.48 -17.07 -11.09
N GLU A 177 20.69 -17.29 -10.03
CA GLU A 177 19.56 -18.22 -10.04
C GLU A 177 18.25 -17.49 -10.38
N ALA A 178 17.38 -18.14 -11.14
CA ALA A 178 16.09 -17.56 -11.53
C ALA A 178 15.03 -17.71 -10.43
N ASP A 179 15.10 -18.80 -9.66
CA ASP A 179 14.06 -19.20 -8.73
C ASP A 179 14.39 -18.84 -7.28
N PHE A 180 13.33 -18.63 -6.49
CA PHE A 180 13.44 -18.44 -5.05
C PHE A 180 13.32 -19.77 -4.30
N GLU A 181 14.31 -20.06 -3.46
CA GLU A 181 14.33 -21.22 -2.57
C GLU A 181 13.77 -20.84 -1.19
N TYR A 182 13.02 -21.74 -0.54
CA TYR A 182 12.56 -21.52 0.84
C TYR A 182 13.72 -21.71 1.82
N LYS A 183 14.11 -20.66 2.54
CA LYS A 183 15.00 -20.80 3.68
C LYS A 183 14.24 -21.34 4.88
N TYR A 184 13.13 -20.70 5.22
CA TYR A 184 12.19 -21.21 6.20
C TYR A 184 10.76 -20.85 5.80
N PHE A 185 9.84 -21.75 6.13
CA PHE A 185 8.41 -21.55 6.02
C PHE A 185 7.73 -22.22 7.20
N PHE A 186 7.10 -21.42 8.06
CA PHE A 186 6.40 -21.95 9.22
C PHE A 186 5.07 -21.25 9.46
N VAL A 187 4.20 -21.96 10.20
CA VAL A 187 2.90 -21.49 10.66
C VAL A 187 2.91 -21.54 12.18
N ASP A 188 2.54 -20.42 12.79
CA ASP A 188 2.41 -20.26 14.23
C ASP A 188 0.92 -20.15 14.56
N VAL A 189 0.34 -21.21 15.13
CA VAL A 189 -1.08 -21.24 15.52
C VAL A 189 -1.17 -20.89 17.00
N LYS A 190 -2.09 -19.96 17.35
CA LYS A 190 -2.24 -19.52 18.74
C LYS A 190 -2.48 -20.72 19.67
N GLY A 191 -1.61 -20.88 20.67
CA GLY A 191 -1.71 -21.93 21.68
C GLY A 191 -1.17 -23.29 21.26
N GLN A 192 -0.49 -23.40 20.12
CA GLN A 192 0.13 -24.64 19.63
C GLN A 192 1.61 -24.41 19.32
N SER A 193 2.37 -25.51 19.18
CA SER A 193 3.76 -25.42 18.75
C SER A 193 3.85 -25.00 17.28
N ARG A 194 4.93 -24.28 16.96
CA ARG A 194 5.20 -23.83 15.59
C ARG A 194 5.39 -25.02 14.65
N ILE A 195 4.65 -25.02 13.54
CA ILE A 195 4.77 -26.04 12.50
C ILE A 195 5.69 -25.51 11.40
N TYR A 196 6.81 -26.22 11.16
CA TYR A 196 7.67 -25.97 10.01
C TYR A 196 7.21 -26.80 8.81
N LEU A 197 6.93 -26.12 7.70
CA LEU A 197 6.65 -26.74 6.40
C LEU A 197 7.95 -26.88 5.58
N GLU A 198 8.84 -25.89 5.69
CA GLU A 198 10.20 -25.94 5.15
C GLU A 198 11.18 -25.36 6.14
N ASN A 199 12.35 -25.99 6.25
CA ASN A 199 13.45 -25.50 7.08
C ASN A 199 14.78 -25.97 6.48
N ALA A 200 15.36 -25.15 5.61
CA ALA A 200 16.66 -25.41 4.97
C ALA A 200 17.81 -25.39 5.99
N ASP A 201 17.70 -24.57 7.03
CA ASP A 201 18.73 -24.46 8.08
C ASP A 201 18.77 -25.73 8.95
N ALA A 202 17.61 -26.34 9.25
CA ALA A 202 17.57 -27.61 10.00
C ALA A 202 18.03 -28.81 9.16
N SER A 203 17.75 -28.82 7.85
CA SER A 203 18.16 -29.92 6.97
C SER A 203 19.65 -29.87 6.63
N SER A 204 20.24 -28.69 6.55
CA SER A 204 21.71 -28.52 6.47
C SER A 204 22.41 -28.87 7.79
N ALA A 205 21.82 -28.52 8.95
CA ALA A 205 22.35 -28.93 10.26
C ALA A 205 22.26 -30.45 10.50
N GLY A 206 21.22 -31.12 9.98
CA GLY A 206 21.06 -32.58 10.07
C GLY A 206 22.00 -33.40 9.18
N THR A 207 22.64 -32.77 8.19
CA THR A 207 23.60 -33.41 7.28
C THR A 207 25.06 -33.12 7.66
N GLY A 208 25.28 -32.23 8.64
CA GLY A 208 26.59 -31.69 8.99
C GLY A 208 27.34 -32.36 10.14
N ASP A 209 26.69 -33.04 11.10
CA ASP A 209 27.42 -33.45 12.31
C ASP A 209 26.81 -34.61 13.13
N LYS A 210 26.48 -35.70 12.45
CA LYS A 210 26.27 -37.00 13.09
C LYS A 210 27.34 -37.98 12.58
N ALA A 211 28.53 -37.89 13.17
CA ALA A 211 29.51 -38.97 13.27
C ALA A 211 29.78 -39.80 11.99
N LYS A 212 30.26 -39.16 10.91
CA LYS A 212 31.15 -39.89 9.98
C LYS A 212 32.55 -39.88 10.61
N GLY A 213 32.80 -40.85 11.49
CA GLY A 213 34.12 -41.07 12.09
C GLY A 213 35.21 -40.99 11.02
N PHE A 214 36.30 -40.29 11.35
CA PHE A 214 37.43 -40.06 10.46
C PHE A 214 37.93 -41.41 9.91
N ARG A 215 37.70 -41.66 8.62
CA ARG A 215 38.19 -42.84 7.91
C ARG A 215 39.51 -42.47 7.23
N LEU A 216 40.62 -42.84 7.86
CA LEU A 216 41.93 -42.83 7.24
C LEU A 216 42.38 -44.28 7.10
N PHE A 217 42.75 -44.71 5.89
CA PHE A 217 43.26 -46.06 5.61
C PHE A 217 42.33 -47.23 6.00
N GLY A 218 41.01 -47.06 5.83
CA GLY A 218 40.05 -48.16 6.05
C GLY A 218 39.76 -48.49 7.52
N VAL A 219 40.37 -47.78 8.48
CA VAL A 219 40.11 -47.97 9.91
C VAL A 219 39.22 -46.85 10.44
N LYS A 220 38.21 -47.22 11.24
CA LYS A 220 37.28 -46.29 11.89
C LYS A 220 37.79 -45.98 13.30
N TRP A 221 38.27 -44.76 13.50
CA TRP A 221 38.59 -44.27 14.85
C TRP A 221 37.30 -43.76 15.49
N SER A 222 36.97 -44.34 16.65
CA SER A 222 35.80 -44.00 17.49
C SER A 222 36.24 -43.18 18.68
#